data_AF-A0A5C5W3K7-F1
#
_entry.id   AF-A0A5C5W3K7-F1
#
_cell.length_a   1.000
_cell.length_b   1.000
_cell.length_c   1.000
_cell.angle_alpha   90.00
_cell.angle_beta   90.00
_cell.angle_gamma   90.00
#
_symmetry.space_group_name_H-M   'P 1'
#
loop_
_entity.id
_entity.type
_entity.pdbx_description
1 polymer ?
#
loop_
_entity_poly.entity_id
_entity_poly.type
_entity_poly.pdbx_seq_one_letter_code
_entity_poly.pdbx_strand_id
1 'polypeptide(L)' 'MPAVMTDVLLSEYETIVADVGENVTDAAIIAALVRDGDWTEQGAREVLRLAQMYGTSILRNALALASAMQIEDGEAGL' A
#
# COMPACT_ATOMS: atom_id res chain seq x y z
N MET A 1 16.41 -10.79 -6.80
CA MET A 1 15.57 -10.17 -7.85
C MET A 1 14.46 -9.36 -7.18
N PRO A 2 14.72 -8.16 -6.64
CA PRO A 2 13.70 -7.37 -5.93
C PRO A 2 12.90 -6.44 -6.84
N ALA A 3 13.54 -5.91 -7.89
CA ALA A 3 12.95 -4.89 -8.77
C ALA A 3 11.69 -5.38 -9.51
N VAL A 4 11.73 -6.61 -10.04
CA VAL A 4 10.62 -7.19 -10.82
C VAL A 4 9.32 -7.30 -10.00
N MET A 5 9.42 -7.57 -8.70
CA MET A 5 8.25 -7.75 -7.84
C MET A 5 7.58 -6.42 -7.48
N THR A 6 8.38 -5.36 -7.37
CA THR A 6 7.87 -3.99 -7.16
C THR A 6 7.16 -3.46 -8.41
N ASP A 7 7.63 -3.83 -9.60
CA ASP A 7 7.01 -3.41 -10.87
C ASP A 7 5.63 -4.05 -11.09
N VAL A 8 5.44 -5.31 -10.68
CA VAL A 8 4.13 -6.00 -10.76
C VAL A 8 3.14 -5.36 -9.77
N LEU A 9 3.55 -5.19 -8.51
CA LEU A 9 2.70 -4.60 -7.48
C LEU A 9 2.33 -3.15 -7.82
N LEU A 10 3.26 -2.39 -8.40
CA LEU A 10 2.98 -1.04 -8.88
C LEU A 10 1.88 -1.05 -9.95
N SER A 11 1.96 -1.95 -10.93
CA SER A 11 0.95 -2.06 -11.99
C SER A 11 -0.44 -2.46 -11.45
N GLU A 12 -0.49 -3.30 -10.43
CA GLU A 12 -1.74 -3.63 -9.73
C GLU A 12 -2.35 -2.40 -9.06
N TYR A 13 -1.55 -1.64 -8.31
CA TYR A 13 -2.02 -0.43 -7.64
C TYR A 13 -2.40 0.69 -8.62
N GLU A 14 -1.69 0.83 -9.74
CA GLU A 14 -2.08 1.74 -10.82
C GLU A 14 -3.46 1.38 -11.38
N THR A 15 -3.75 0.09 -11.52
CA THR A 15 -5.07 -0.41 -11.96
C THR A 15 -6.15 -0.12 -10.92
N ILE A 16 -5.88 -0.39 -9.64
CA ILE A 16 -6.81 -0.10 -8.53
C ILE A 16 -7.13 1.39 -8.49
N VAL A 17 -6.13 2.26 -8.59
CA VAL A 17 -6.33 3.72 -8.57
C VAL A 17 -7.08 4.19 -9.82
N ALA A 18 -6.81 3.61 -10.99
CA ALA A 18 -7.53 3.95 -12.22
C ALA A 18 -9.03 3.57 -12.16
N ASP A 19 -9.37 2.45 -11.52
CA ASP A 19 -10.77 1.99 -11.37
C ASP A 19 -11.62 2.90 -10.47
N VAL A 20 -10.99 3.61 -9.52
CA VAL A 20 -11.65 4.61 -8.67
C VAL A 20 -12.18 5.81 -9.50
N GLY A 21 -11.60 6.08 -10.67
CA GLY A 21 -12.03 7.13 -11.59
C GLY A 21 -11.75 8.56 -11.10
N GLU A 22 -12.39 9.57 -11.72
CA GLU A 22 -12.10 10.99 -11.47
C GLU A 22 -12.48 11.49 -10.06
N ASN A 23 -13.32 10.77 -9.32
CA ASN A 23 -13.71 11.12 -7.94
C ASN A 23 -12.82 10.42 -6.91
N VAL A 24 -11.51 10.64 -7.01
CA VAL A 24 -10.52 10.12 -6.06
C VAL A 24 -10.71 10.77 -4.70
N THR A 25 -11.53 10.13 -3.87
CA THR A 25 -11.63 10.42 -2.45
C THR A 25 -10.88 9.36 -1.67
N ASP A 26 -10.35 9.71 -0.50
CA ASP A 26 -9.66 8.75 0.37
C ASP A 26 -10.56 7.53 0.66
N ALA A 27 -11.86 7.76 0.87
CA ALA A 27 -12.83 6.69 1.10
C ALA A 27 -12.96 5.73 -0.09
N ALA A 28 -12.90 6.25 -1.32
CA ALA A 28 -12.96 5.43 -2.53
C ALA A 28 -11.68 4.61 -2.74
N ILE A 29 -10.50 5.20 -2.46
CA ILE A 29 -9.24 4.45 -2.46
C ILE A 29 -9.24 3.36 -1.39
N ILE A 30 -9.64 3.67 -0.16
CA ILE A 30 -9.72 2.69 0.93
C ILE A 30 -10.64 1.53 0.54
N ALA A 31 -11.83 1.83 0.00
CA ALA A 31 -12.76 0.80 -0.45
C ALA A 31 -12.16 -0.09 -1.55
N ALA A 32 -11.43 0.50 -2.51
CA ALA A 32 -10.76 -0.26 -3.57
C ALA A 32 -9.62 -1.13 -3.03
N LEU A 33 -8.82 -0.64 -2.10
CA LEU A 33 -7.76 -1.42 -1.44
C LEU A 33 -8.31 -2.61 -0.63
N VAL A 34 -9.45 -2.42 0.04
CA VAL A 34 -10.12 -3.51 0.77
C VAL A 34 -10.73 -4.54 -0.19
N ARG A 35 -11.31 -4.07 -1.31
CA ARG A 35 -12.01 -4.94 -2.28
C ARG A 35 -11.05 -5.75 -3.15
N ASP A 36 -9.98 -5.11 -3.63
CA ASP A 36 -9.13 -5.65 -4.70
C ASP A 36 -7.69 -5.91 -4.25
N GLY A 37 -7.27 -5.35 -3.11
CA GLY A 37 -5.89 -5.44 -2.61
C GLY A 37 -5.73 -6.28 -1.33
N ASP A 38 -6.77 -7.03 -0.93
CA ASP A 38 -6.78 -7.88 0.27
C ASP A 38 -6.45 -7.16 1.60
N TRP A 39 -6.68 -5.84 1.67
CA TRP A 39 -6.45 -5.09 2.90
C TRP A 39 -7.64 -5.14 3.85
N THR A 40 -7.36 -5.14 5.16
CA THR A 40 -8.35 -4.68 6.14
C THR A 40 -8.59 -3.17 5.98
N GLU A 41 -9.76 -2.67 6.38
CA GLU A 41 -10.07 -1.24 6.31
C GLU A 41 -9.05 -0.39 7.09
N GLN A 42 -8.60 -0.89 8.24
CA GLN A 42 -7.58 -0.23 9.05
C GLN A 42 -6.22 -0.19 8.33
N GLY A 43 -5.80 -1.30 7.73
CA GLY A 43 -4.56 -1.36 6.96
C GLY A 43 -4.58 -0.44 5.74
N ALA A 44 -5.69 -0.43 5.00
CA ALA A 44 -5.90 0.44 3.84
C ALA A 44 -5.84 1.93 4.22
N ARG A 45 -6.45 2.32 5.35
CA ARG A 45 -6.36 3.69 5.88
C ARG A 45 -4.93 4.07 6.22
N GLU A 46 -4.19 3.17 6.86
CA GLU A 46 -2.84 3.49 7.33
C GLU A 46 -1.82 3.55 6.19
N VAL A 47 -1.90 2.64 5.22
CA VAL A 47 -1.01 2.70 4.03
C VAL A 47 -1.29 3.96 3.19
N LEU A 48 -2.57 4.33 3.02
CA LEU A 48 -2.93 5.57 2.33
C LEU A 48 -2.40 6.80 3.08
N ARG A 49 -2.59 6.84 4.40
CA ARG A 49 -2.09 7.94 5.25
C ARG A 49 -0.57 8.08 5.15
N LEU A 50 0.17 6.99 5.22
CA LEU A 50 1.63 6.99 5.10
C LEU A 50 2.08 7.48 3.72
N ALA A 51 1.44 7.01 2.65
CA ALA A 51 1.72 7.43 1.28
C ALA A 51 1.47 8.93 1.07
N GLN A 52 0.34 9.46 1.55
CA GLN A 52 0.00 10.88 1.43
C GLN A 52 0.90 11.78 2.30
N MET A 53 1.21 11.35 3.53
CA MET A 53 1.91 12.18 4.51
C MET A 53 3.41 12.26 4.26
N TYR A 54 4.03 11.17 3.80
CA TYR A 54 5.47 11.07 3.70
C TYR A 54 5.99 10.61 2.32
N GLY A 55 5.08 10.22 1.42
CA GLY A 55 5.43 9.75 0.08
C GLY A 55 6.26 8.46 0.08
N THR A 56 6.87 8.17 -1.08
CA THR A 56 7.60 6.92 -1.33
C THR A 56 8.80 6.72 -0.39
N SER A 57 9.39 7.80 0.13
CA SER A 57 10.58 7.74 0.98
C SER A 57 10.34 7.00 2.30
N ILE A 58 9.20 7.19 2.96
CA ILE A 58 8.92 6.48 4.23
C ILE A 58 8.72 4.99 3.98
N LEU A 59 8.00 4.63 2.92
CA LEU A 59 7.63 3.24 2.61
C LEU A 59 8.87 2.43 2.24
N ARG A 60 9.78 3.03 1.46
CA ARG A 60 11.07 2.42 1.14
C ARG A 60 11.92 2.17 2.38
N ASN A 61 11.99 3.14 3.30
CA ASN A 61 12.74 2.99 4.54
C ASN A 61 12.08 1.98 5.49
N ALA A 62 10.75 1.96 5.57
CA ALA A 62 10.00 0.99 6.37
C ALA A 62 10.24 -0.45 5.87
N LEU A 63 10.17 -0.69 4.56
CA LEU A 63 10.47 -2.00 3.97
C LEU A 63 11.92 -2.43 4.25
N ALA A 64 12.88 -1.52 4.07
CA ALA A 64 14.29 -1.81 4.35
C ALA A 64 14.53 -2.15 5.82
N LEU A 65 13.85 -1.43 6.73
CA LEU A 65 13.94 -1.66 8.17
C LEU A 65 13.32 -3.02 8.56
N ALA A 66 12.10 -3.31 8.10
CA ALA A 66 11.44 -4.60 8.35
C ALA A 66 12.31 -5.77 7.85
N SER A 67 12.87 -5.64 6.65
CA SER A 67 13.80 -6.63 6.09
C SER A 67 15.05 -6.81 6.94
N ALA A 68 15.68 -5.71 7.37
CA ALA A 68 16.87 -5.76 8.22
C ALA A 68 16.58 -6.37 9.61
N MET A 69 15.37 -6.16 10.11
CA MET A 69 14.90 -6.70 11.39
C MET A 69 14.28 -8.10 11.29
N GLN A 70 14.18 -8.67 10.08
CA GLN A 70 13.53 -9.95 9.81
C GLN A 70 12.07 -9.99 10.31
N ILE A 71 11.35 -8.89 10.13
CA ILE A 71 9.92 -8.78 10.40
C ILE A 71 9.20 -9.18 9.12
N GLU A 72 8.55 -10.34 9.13
CA GLU A 72 7.69 -10.81 8.02
C GLU A 72 6.28 -10.25 8.18
N ASP A 73 5.65 -10.51 9.33
CA ASP A 73 4.34 -9.97 9.68
C ASP A 73 4.47 -8.91 10.78
N GLY A 74 3.85 -7.75 10.56
CA GLY A 74 3.78 -6.68 11.56
C GLY A 74 2.79 -7.00 12.69
N GLU A 75 2.90 -6.28 13.80
CA GLU A 75 2.03 -6.47 14.98
C GLU A 75 0.57 -6.05 14.75
N ALA A 76 0.29 -5.39 13.62
CA ALA A 76 -1.05 -4.90 13.28
C ALA A 76 -2.03 -6.02 12.89
N GLY A 77 -1.56 -7.25 12.65
CA GLY A 77 -2.41 -8.40 12.33
C GLY A 77 -3.27 -8.16 11.09
N LEU A 78 -2.62 -7.84 9.97
CA LEU A 78 -3.25 -7.62 8.67
C LEU A 78 -3.64 -8.94 8.01
#